data_AF-A0A5J4WV78-F1
#
_entry.id   AF-A0A5J4WV78-F1
#
_cell.length_a   1.000
_cell.length_b   1.000
_cell.length_c   1.000
_cell.angle_alpha   90.00
_cell.angle_beta   90.00
_cell.angle_gamma   90.00
#
_symmetry.space_group_name_H-M   'P 1'
#
loop_
_entity.id
_entity.type
_entity.pdbx_description
1 polymer ?
#
loop_
_entity_poly.entity_id
_entity_poly.type
_entity_poly.pdbx_seq_one_letter_code
_entity_poly.pdbx_strand_id
1 'polypeptide(L)'
;MAMMETHRNQQLISDKIYPRDSGNVGVYNPSGQYRLRLFINGCWRMVEIDDLLPCFPLPVTLESDWNTRVIMSASSTIKGELWVPLLEKGYLRALGNGYDSKSINPFDVFFSFCQWIPQTSWNLKGIFEKDYEWKKLVRRVKSDNILVILGIQQIDMNDQGPQRFNFITTHSYTLIDVAQIGNSKLFRLRDAHRKEQVSRKFNSTTLLQQYEKRNDGSFWIDIEDAKKYFSMGFLSWRPDLFTYKQQINFVWKEQQYMHDTIDELSQFAPQFLLYKRSKEQKIWILLHRHYQSKVSPYSLIESEQKEEDMLISISFCRHNHPEERPVNPKITHRDGNICFSSTYSKSHFNLFQIGLFDEDIHKTDQNELGLNEVQLHLAKMQEFTCNYVGWFTIRAEILKAPEHSKGDLRFSLYIFSDQKVDQPVPIY
;
A
#
# COMPACT_ATOMS: atom_id res chain seq x y z
N MET A 1 7.32 -10.47 2.64
CA MET A 1 7.62 -10.62 1.19
C MET A 1 8.39 -11.89 0.90
N ALA A 2 9.62 -12.12 1.38
CA ALA A 2 10.37 -13.37 1.11
C ALA A 2 9.57 -14.66 1.40
N MET A 3 8.91 -14.75 2.55
CA MET A 3 8.03 -15.89 2.88
C MET A 3 6.90 -16.11 1.86
N MET A 4 6.36 -15.02 1.31
CA MET A 4 5.30 -15.06 0.31
C MET A 4 5.85 -15.42 -1.08
N GLU A 5 7.08 -15.03 -1.42
CA GLU A 5 7.76 -15.51 -2.64
C GLU A 5 7.88 -17.03 -2.63
N THR A 6 8.30 -17.60 -1.49
CA THR A 6 8.42 -19.06 -1.33
C THR A 6 7.06 -19.75 -1.46
N HIS A 7 6.04 -19.25 -0.76
CA HIS A 7 4.71 -19.86 -0.78
C HIS A 7 4.06 -19.79 -2.17
N ARG A 8 4.30 -18.70 -2.91
CA ARG A 8 3.73 -18.47 -4.24
C ARG A 8 4.59 -18.97 -5.40
N ASN A 9 5.83 -19.37 -5.14
CA ASN A 9 6.85 -19.63 -6.15
C ASN A 9 6.95 -18.49 -7.20
N GLN A 10 6.95 -17.24 -6.73
CA GLN A 10 7.00 -16.05 -7.58
C GLN A 10 7.90 -14.99 -6.95
N GLN A 11 8.82 -14.44 -7.74
CA GLN A 11 9.72 -13.36 -7.30
C GLN A 11 8.95 -12.05 -7.09
N LEU A 12 9.25 -11.39 -5.97
CA LEU A 12 8.70 -10.11 -5.52
C LEU A 12 9.82 -9.13 -5.18
N ILE A 13 10.84 -9.59 -4.46
CA ILE A 13 11.98 -8.80 -3.96
C ILE A 13 13.35 -9.43 -4.27
N SER A 14 13.43 -10.76 -4.42
CA SER A 14 14.65 -11.50 -4.72
C SER A 14 15.27 -11.09 -6.05
N ASP A 15 14.42 -10.68 -6.98
CA ASP A 15 14.75 -10.13 -8.30
C ASP A 15 14.86 -8.60 -8.27
N LYS A 16 15.36 -7.99 -7.19
CA LYS A 16 15.55 -6.53 -7.13
C LYS A 16 17.01 -6.13 -7.04
N ILE A 17 17.86 -6.97 -6.45
CA ILE A 17 19.31 -6.73 -6.32
C ILE A 17 20.06 -7.29 -7.53
N TYR A 18 21.10 -6.58 -7.98
CA TYR A 18 22.08 -7.04 -8.96
C TYR A 18 23.50 -6.98 -8.36
N PRO A 19 24.42 -7.86 -8.79
CA PRO A 19 24.29 -8.86 -9.86
C PRO A 19 23.33 -10.01 -9.52
N ARG A 20 22.90 -10.75 -10.55
CA ARG A 20 21.99 -11.90 -10.42
C ARG A 20 22.56 -13.14 -11.07
N ASP A 21 22.16 -14.29 -10.57
CA ASP A 21 22.41 -15.58 -11.20
C ASP A 21 21.40 -15.89 -12.33
N SER A 22 21.50 -17.09 -12.89
CA SER A 22 20.56 -17.60 -13.89
C SER A 22 19.14 -17.78 -13.38
N GLY A 23 18.95 -17.86 -12.06
CA GLY A 23 17.64 -17.90 -11.40
C GLY A 23 17.02 -16.51 -11.19
N ASN A 24 17.67 -15.44 -11.66
CA ASN A 24 17.26 -14.06 -11.46
C ASN A 24 17.20 -13.65 -9.97
N VAL A 25 18.01 -14.31 -9.12
CA VAL A 25 18.16 -14.00 -7.70
C VAL A 25 19.43 -13.19 -7.48
N GLY A 26 19.36 -12.17 -6.62
CA GLY A 26 20.53 -11.37 -6.26
C GLY A 26 21.65 -12.21 -5.63
N VAL A 27 22.87 -12.04 -6.10
CA VAL A 27 24.06 -12.77 -5.60
C VAL A 27 25.13 -11.82 -5.06
N TYR A 28 26.01 -12.37 -4.23
CA TYR A 28 27.15 -11.64 -3.68
C TYR A 28 28.08 -11.13 -4.78
N ASN A 29 28.51 -9.87 -4.66
CA ASN A 29 29.52 -9.27 -5.52
C ASN A 29 30.81 -9.01 -4.72
N PRO A 30 31.93 -9.68 -5.05
CA PRO A 30 33.23 -9.45 -4.41
C PRO A 30 33.77 -8.03 -4.52
N SER A 31 33.30 -7.26 -5.50
CA SER A 31 33.68 -5.84 -5.66
C SER A 31 32.91 -4.90 -4.73
N GLY A 32 31.96 -5.42 -3.93
CA GLY A 32 31.14 -4.65 -3.01
C GLY A 32 30.14 -3.70 -3.68
N GLN A 33 29.92 -3.82 -4.98
CA GLN A 33 29.04 -2.94 -5.75
C GLN A 33 27.74 -3.64 -6.13
N TYR A 34 26.61 -3.00 -5.86
CA TYR A 34 25.29 -3.52 -6.13
C TYR A 34 24.42 -2.50 -6.83
N ARG A 35 23.42 -2.99 -7.56
CA ARG A 35 22.37 -2.14 -8.15
C ARG A 35 21.01 -2.64 -7.71
N LEU A 36 20.18 -1.74 -7.21
CA LEU A 36 18.80 -2.03 -6.87
C LEU A 36 17.87 -1.54 -7.97
N ARG A 37 16.93 -2.38 -8.38
CA ARG A 37 15.85 -2.01 -9.31
C ARG A 37 14.60 -1.67 -8.52
N LEU A 38 14.20 -0.41 -8.48
CA LEU A 38 13.02 0.08 -7.77
C LEU A 38 12.04 0.75 -8.74
N PHE A 39 10.74 0.62 -8.51
CA PHE A 39 9.71 1.27 -9.31
C PHE A 39 9.32 2.61 -8.68
N ILE A 40 9.86 3.72 -9.21
CA ILE A 40 9.71 5.04 -8.61
C ILE A 40 9.20 6.00 -9.69
N ASN A 41 8.21 6.84 -9.35
CA ASN A 41 7.65 7.84 -10.26
C ASN A 41 7.26 7.25 -11.64
N GLY A 42 6.57 6.11 -11.62
CA GLY A 42 6.04 5.49 -12.83
C GLY A 42 7.04 4.75 -13.70
N CYS A 43 8.23 4.43 -13.21
CA CYS A 43 9.14 3.59 -14.00
C CYS A 43 10.20 2.91 -13.14
N TRP A 44 10.79 1.86 -13.71
CA TRP A 44 11.91 1.18 -13.09
C TRP A 44 13.15 2.08 -13.11
N ARG A 45 13.67 2.36 -11.93
CA ARG A 45 14.91 3.09 -11.68
C ARG A 45 15.96 2.13 -11.16
N MET A 46 17.20 2.42 -11.54
CA MET A 46 18.38 1.73 -11.05
C MET A 46 19.02 2.62 -9.98
N VAL A 47 19.31 2.06 -8.81
CA VAL A 47 19.95 2.74 -7.69
C VAL A 47 21.26 2.04 -7.38
N GLU A 48 22.37 2.73 -7.57
CA GLU A 48 23.70 2.19 -7.27
C GLU A 48 24.00 2.34 -5.78
N ILE A 49 24.45 1.25 -5.16
CA ILE A 49 24.88 1.21 -3.76
C ILE A 49 26.14 0.35 -3.64
N ASP A 50 27.01 0.72 -2.71
CA ASP A 50 28.06 -0.17 -2.22
C ASP A 50 27.56 -0.98 -1.00
N ASP A 51 28.38 -1.90 -0.51
CA ASP A 51 28.13 -2.70 0.69
C ASP A 51 28.71 -2.13 1.99
N LEU A 52 29.12 -0.86 2.01
CA LEU A 52 29.49 -0.18 3.24
C LEU A 52 28.23 0.12 4.05
N LEU A 53 28.04 -0.63 5.14
CA LEU A 53 26.87 -0.51 6.01
C LEU A 53 27.26 0.17 7.34
N PRO A 54 26.34 0.97 7.92
CA PRO A 54 26.57 1.54 9.25
C PRO A 54 26.61 0.42 10.29
N CYS A 55 27.67 0.43 11.11
CA CYS A 55 27.93 -0.61 12.09
C CYS A 55 28.30 -0.01 13.45
N PHE A 56 27.76 -0.57 14.53
CA PHE A 56 28.14 -0.24 15.90
C PHE A 56 29.31 -1.14 16.33
N PRO A 57 30.37 -0.59 16.95
CA PRO A 57 31.45 -1.40 17.51
C PRO A 57 30.97 -2.14 18.76
N LEU A 58 31.21 -3.45 18.84
CA LEU A 58 30.95 -4.21 20.07
C LEU A 58 32.16 -4.12 21.01
N PRO A 59 31.95 -4.06 22.35
CA PRO A 59 33.04 -4.19 23.31
C PRO A 59 33.73 -5.55 23.12
N VAL A 60 35.06 -5.56 23.05
CA VAL A 60 35.83 -6.80 22.97
C VAL A 60 35.78 -7.50 24.33
N THR A 61 34.81 -8.39 24.54
CA THR A 61 34.71 -9.19 25.76
C THR A 61 35.29 -10.58 25.50
N LEU A 62 36.60 -10.71 25.77
CA LEU A 62 37.38 -11.95 25.83
C LEU A 62 37.51 -12.77 24.53
N GLU A 63 38.63 -13.49 24.47
CA GLU A 63 39.26 -14.08 23.29
C GLU A 63 38.38 -15.14 22.61
N SER A 64 37.60 -14.75 21.58
CA SER A 64 37.19 -15.61 20.44
C SER A 64 36.15 -14.97 19.52
N ASP A 65 35.54 -13.82 19.86
CA ASP A 65 34.54 -13.20 19.00
C ASP A 65 35.19 -12.36 17.88
N TRP A 66 35.24 -12.92 16.68
CA TRP A 66 35.64 -12.26 15.43
C TRP A 66 34.64 -11.18 14.96
N ASN A 67 33.45 -11.10 15.57
CA ASN A 67 32.45 -10.07 15.29
C ASN A 67 32.67 -8.83 16.17
N THR A 68 33.57 -7.95 15.76
CA THR A 68 33.83 -6.66 16.44
C THR A 68 32.76 -5.60 16.18
N ARG A 69 31.77 -5.88 15.33
CA ARG A 69 30.77 -4.91 14.84
C ARG A 69 29.41 -5.54 14.57
N VAL A 70 28.33 -4.78 14.77
CA VAL A 70 26.95 -5.16 14.43
C VAL A 70 26.33 -4.14 13.48
N ILE A 71 25.68 -4.61 12.42
CA ILE A 71 24.95 -3.75 11.47
C ILE A 71 23.83 -3.01 12.22
N MET A 72 23.79 -1.68 12.07
CA MET A 72 22.82 -0.81 12.76
C MET A 72 21.47 -0.70 12.04
N SER A 73 21.38 -1.27 10.84
CA SER A 73 20.19 -1.24 9.99
C SER A 73 19.50 -2.61 9.95
N ALA A 74 18.41 -2.75 9.19
CA ALA A 74 17.71 -4.02 9.04
C ALA A 74 18.68 -5.12 8.56
N SER A 75 18.69 -6.26 9.24
CA SER A 75 19.61 -7.36 8.95
C SER A 75 18.92 -8.72 8.98
N SER A 76 19.50 -9.68 8.26
CA SER A 76 19.06 -11.07 8.33
C SER A 76 19.58 -11.72 9.62
N THR A 77 18.81 -12.66 10.16
CA THR A 77 19.27 -13.55 11.23
C THR A 77 20.27 -14.58 10.74
N ILE A 78 20.34 -14.80 9.42
CA ILE A 78 21.31 -15.72 8.81
C ILE A 78 22.62 -14.94 8.63
N LYS A 79 23.67 -15.37 9.34
CA LYS A 79 24.99 -14.72 9.27
C LYS A 79 25.50 -14.73 7.82
N GLY A 80 25.99 -13.58 7.36
CA GLY A 80 26.52 -13.41 6.00
C GLY A 80 25.48 -13.01 4.94
N GLU A 81 24.18 -13.04 5.25
CA GLU A 81 23.17 -12.51 4.33
C GLU A 81 23.13 -10.98 4.36
N LEU A 82 23.53 -10.36 3.24
CA LEU A 82 23.53 -8.90 3.08
C LEU A 82 22.32 -8.36 2.31
N TRP A 83 21.45 -9.23 1.79
CA TRP A 83 20.36 -8.78 0.93
C TRP A 83 19.38 -7.84 1.67
N VAL A 84 19.05 -8.11 2.94
CA VAL A 84 18.16 -7.25 3.76
C VAL A 84 18.71 -5.82 3.90
N PRO A 85 19.94 -5.61 4.44
CA PRO A 85 20.46 -4.25 4.59
C PRO A 85 20.73 -3.57 3.25
N LEU A 86 21.05 -4.32 2.18
CA LEU A 86 21.23 -3.76 0.85
C LEU A 86 19.89 -3.27 0.24
N LEU A 87 18.79 -4.01 0.42
CA LEU A 87 17.46 -3.56 0.01
C LEU A 87 17.08 -2.26 0.73
N GLU A 88 17.27 -2.23 2.05
CA GLU A 88 16.99 -1.05 2.87
C GLU A 88 17.85 0.14 2.44
N LYS A 89 19.18 -0.04 2.33
CA LYS A 89 20.10 1.01 1.87
C LYS A 89 19.72 1.55 0.50
N GLY A 90 19.40 0.68 -0.45
CA GLY A 90 19.02 1.10 -1.80
C GLY A 90 17.71 1.88 -1.82
N TYR A 91 16.71 1.47 -1.03
CA TYR A 91 15.46 2.23 -0.88
C TYR A 91 15.72 3.60 -0.23
N LEU A 92 16.44 3.62 0.89
CA LEU A 92 16.75 4.84 1.65
C LEU A 92 17.63 5.81 0.86
N ARG A 93 18.55 5.31 0.04
CA ARG A 93 19.32 6.16 -0.88
C ARG A 93 18.44 6.84 -1.92
N ALA A 94 17.39 6.18 -2.38
CA ALA A 94 16.51 6.70 -3.42
C ALA A 94 15.44 7.66 -2.88
N LEU A 95 14.86 7.34 -1.72
CA LEU A 95 13.67 8.02 -1.19
C LEU A 95 13.79 8.41 0.29
N GLY A 96 14.79 7.92 1.01
CA GLY A 96 14.99 8.19 2.44
C GLY A 96 15.72 9.51 2.71
N ASN A 97 15.75 9.90 3.98
CA ASN A 97 16.55 11.02 4.47
C ASN A 97 17.81 10.48 5.15
N GLY A 98 18.74 9.95 4.34
CA GLY A 98 19.81 9.11 4.86
C GLY A 98 19.21 7.82 5.47
N TYR A 99 19.72 7.39 6.62
CA TYR A 99 19.23 6.19 7.31
C TYR A 99 18.00 6.42 8.21
N ASP A 100 17.42 7.63 8.23
CA ASP A 100 16.19 7.89 8.99
C ASP A 100 14.97 7.29 8.28
N SER A 101 14.38 6.28 8.91
CA SER A 101 13.26 5.49 8.39
C SER A 101 11.94 5.70 9.15
N LYS A 102 11.90 6.61 10.14
CA LYS A 102 10.78 6.75 11.09
C LYS A 102 9.41 7.06 10.47
N SER A 103 9.38 7.58 9.25
CA SER A 103 8.14 8.03 8.58
C SER A 103 7.86 7.34 7.25
N ILE A 104 8.58 6.26 6.95
CA ILE A 104 8.37 5.52 5.71
C ILE A 104 6.98 4.93 5.68
N ASN A 105 6.23 5.23 4.62
CA ASN A 105 4.92 4.66 4.39
C ASN A 105 5.04 3.27 3.75
N PRO A 106 4.46 2.20 4.36
CA PRO A 106 4.47 0.86 3.78
C PRO A 106 3.94 0.76 2.34
N PHE A 107 2.96 1.60 1.97
CA PHE A 107 2.41 1.61 0.62
C PHE A 107 3.46 1.96 -0.43
N ASP A 108 4.26 2.99 -0.18
CA ASP A 108 5.33 3.41 -1.09
C ASP A 108 6.40 2.33 -1.25
N VAL A 109 6.76 1.66 -0.15
CA VAL A 109 7.73 0.56 -0.15
C VAL A 109 7.21 -0.61 -0.98
N PHE A 110 5.99 -1.08 -0.70
CA PHE A 110 5.40 -2.20 -1.43
C PHE A 110 5.20 -1.89 -2.90
N PHE A 111 4.77 -0.68 -3.22
CA PHE A 111 4.61 -0.26 -4.60
C PHE A 111 5.97 -0.18 -5.32
N SER A 112 7.00 0.38 -4.66
CA SER A 112 8.35 0.52 -5.21
C SER A 112 9.03 -0.82 -5.48
N PHE A 113 8.87 -1.79 -4.58
CA PHE A 113 9.46 -3.11 -4.76
C PHE A 113 8.64 -3.96 -5.72
N CYS A 114 7.34 -4.13 -5.50
CA CYS A 114 6.58 -5.17 -6.18
C CYS A 114 5.27 -4.69 -6.82
N GLN A 115 5.03 -3.37 -6.86
CA GLN A 115 3.82 -2.77 -7.46
C GLN A 115 2.51 -3.34 -6.89
N TRP A 116 2.52 -3.73 -5.61
CA TRP A 116 1.30 -4.12 -4.91
C TRP A 116 0.40 -2.90 -4.68
N ILE A 117 -0.89 -3.05 -4.96
CA ILE A 117 -1.83 -1.93 -5.12
C ILE A 117 -2.26 -1.42 -3.72
N PRO A 118 -1.93 -0.18 -3.34
CA PRO A 118 -2.29 0.35 -2.02
C PRO A 118 -3.81 0.52 -1.84
N GLN A 119 -4.40 -0.06 -0.80
CA GLN A 119 -5.79 0.17 -0.40
C GLN A 119 -5.85 1.31 0.62
N THR A 120 -5.82 2.55 0.14
CA THR A 120 -5.76 3.75 1.01
C THR A 120 -7.02 3.99 1.84
N SER A 121 -8.15 3.41 1.45
CA SER A 121 -9.43 3.50 2.17
C SER A 121 -9.68 2.35 3.15
N TRP A 122 -8.73 1.41 3.31
CA TRP A 122 -8.93 0.27 4.21
C TRP A 122 -8.96 0.69 5.68
N ASN A 123 -9.85 0.08 6.46
CA ASN A 123 -9.99 0.35 7.88
C ASN A 123 -9.93 -0.95 8.69
N LEU A 124 -8.88 -1.10 9.50
CA LEU A 124 -8.68 -2.24 10.38
C LEU A 124 -9.84 -2.44 11.37
N LYS A 125 -10.45 -1.35 11.86
CA LYS A 125 -11.56 -1.40 12.81
C LYS A 125 -12.74 -2.22 12.29
N GLY A 126 -13.00 -2.18 10.98
CA GLY A 126 -14.05 -2.97 10.33
C GLY A 126 -13.86 -4.48 10.53
N ILE A 127 -12.61 -4.97 10.55
CA ILE A 127 -12.29 -6.38 10.81
C ILE A 127 -12.73 -6.80 12.22
N PHE A 128 -12.59 -5.91 13.19
CA PHE A 128 -12.92 -6.15 14.59
C PHE A 128 -14.43 -6.09 14.84
N GLU A 129 -15.18 -5.31 14.07
CA GLU A 129 -16.57 -4.99 14.35
C GLU A 129 -17.56 -5.78 13.50
N LYS A 130 -17.15 -6.22 12.30
CA LYS A 130 -18.05 -6.83 11.32
C LYS A 130 -17.58 -8.23 10.94
N ASP A 131 -18.42 -9.23 11.18
CA ASP A 131 -18.10 -10.63 10.90
C ASP A 131 -17.81 -10.90 9.42
N TYR A 132 -18.51 -10.21 8.52
CA TYR A 132 -18.26 -10.35 7.09
C TYR A 132 -16.90 -9.77 6.68
N GLU A 133 -16.42 -8.68 7.30
CA GLU A 133 -15.09 -8.14 7.02
C GLU A 133 -13.99 -9.09 7.50
N TRP A 134 -14.20 -9.77 8.63
CA TRP A 134 -13.35 -10.88 9.04
C TRP A 134 -13.32 -12.00 8.00
N LYS A 135 -14.48 -12.45 7.50
CA LYS A 135 -14.56 -13.49 6.47
C LYS A 135 -13.86 -13.07 5.16
N LYS A 136 -14.04 -11.82 4.73
CA LYS A 136 -13.33 -11.22 3.60
C LYS A 136 -11.82 -11.26 3.82
N LEU A 137 -11.34 -10.83 4.99
CA LEU A 137 -9.92 -10.88 5.36
C LEU A 137 -9.38 -12.31 5.32
N VAL A 138 -10.09 -13.29 5.90
CA VAL A 138 -9.68 -14.69 5.90
C VAL A 138 -9.46 -15.21 4.49
N ARG A 139 -10.43 -15.02 3.60
CA ARG A 139 -10.29 -15.43 2.20
C ARG A 139 -9.07 -14.80 1.54
N ARG A 140 -8.86 -13.49 1.74
CA ARG A 140 -7.77 -12.73 1.12
C ARG A 140 -6.40 -13.15 1.61
N VAL A 141 -6.24 -13.36 2.92
CA VAL A 141 -4.99 -13.85 3.53
C VAL A 141 -4.69 -15.27 3.05
N LYS A 142 -5.66 -16.19 3.12
CA LYS A 142 -5.47 -17.59 2.73
C LYS A 142 -5.19 -17.78 1.23
N SER A 143 -5.57 -16.80 0.40
CA SER A 143 -5.33 -16.83 -1.06
C SER A 143 -4.07 -16.06 -1.48
N ASP A 144 -3.29 -15.53 -0.54
CA ASP A 144 -2.15 -14.64 -0.80
C ASP A 144 -2.50 -13.45 -1.71
N ASN A 145 -3.71 -12.90 -1.53
CA ASN A 145 -4.23 -11.79 -2.32
C ASN A 145 -3.86 -10.43 -1.75
N ILE A 146 -3.41 -10.37 -0.48
CA ILE A 146 -3.12 -9.13 0.23
C ILE A 146 -1.83 -9.21 1.06
N LEU A 147 -1.17 -8.07 1.21
CA LEU A 147 -0.13 -7.82 2.20
C LEU A 147 -0.72 -6.90 3.26
N VAL A 148 -0.51 -7.24 4.53
CA VAL A 148 -1.04 -6.48 5.66
C VAL A 148 0.04 -6.20 6.69
N ILE A 149 0.20 -4.93 7.04
CA ILE A 149 1.00 -4.47 8.18
C ILE A 149 0.06 -3.82 9.19
N LEU A 150 0.21 -4.18 10.47
CA LEU A 150 -0.53 -3.60 11.59
C LEU A 150 0.45 -2.84 12.49
N GLY A 151 0.09 -1.61 12.84
CA GLY A 151 0.85 -0.75 13.73
C GLY A 151 0.19 -0.61 15.10
N ILE A 152 1.02 -0.58 16.14
CA ILE A 152 0.59 -0.31 17.51
C ILE A 152 0.66 1.20 17.76
N GLN A 153 -0.43 1.81 18.21
CA GLN A 153 -0.41 3.22 18.62
C GLN A 153 0.32 3.39 19.94
N GLN A 154 0.81 4.60 20.21
CA GLN A 154 1.39 4.94 21.50
C GLN A 154 0.40 4.57 22.62
N ILE A 155 0.81 3.63 23.46
CA ILE A 155 -0.03 3.05 24.51
C ILE A 155 0.09 3.94 25.74
N ASP A 156 -1.00 4.10 26.50
CA ASP A 156 -0.95 4.79 27.79
C ASP A 156 0.11 4.10 28.67
N MET A 157 1.01 4.90 29.25
CA MET A 157 2.08 4.44 30.14
C MET A 157 1.55 3.68 31.36
N ASN A 158 0.27 3.88 31.72
CA ASN A 158 -0.39 3.17 32.81
C ASN A 158 -0.96 1.80 32.41
N ASP A 159 -1.02 1.45 31.12
CA ASP A 159 -1.46 0.12 30.68
C ASP A 159 -0.30 -0.88 30.82
N GLN A 160 -0.48 -1.87 31.70
CA GLN A 160 0.47 -2.98 31.92
C GLN A 160 0.30 -4.10 30.88
N GLY A 161 -0.74 -4.06 30.06
CA GLY A 161 -1.02 -5.03 28.99
C GLY A 161 0.11 -5.24 27.97
N PRO A 162 0.76 -4.19 27.44
CA PRO A 162 1.87 -4.31 26.47
C PRO A 162 3.07 -5.03 27.05
N GLN A 163 3.38 -4.80 28.33
CA GLN A 163 4.44 -5.51 29.06
C GLN A 163 4.10 -7.00 29.22
N ARG A 164 2.82 -7.37 29.33
CA ARG A 164 2.39 -8.79 29.38
C ARG A 164 2.58 -9.49 28.04
N PHE A 165 2.44 -8.78 26.92
CA PHE A 165 2.61 -9.34 25.58
C PHE A 165 4.03 -9.22 25.04
N ASN A 166 4.89 -8.39 25.66
CA ASN A 166 6.19 -7.90 25.16
C ASN A 166 6.09 -7.02 23.89
N PHE A 167 4.94 -6.36 23.69
CA PHE A 167 4.78 -5.47 22.55
C PHE A 167 5.72 -4.28 22.64
N ILE A 168 6.43 -4.03 21.53
CA ILE A 168 7.16 -2.80 21.33
C ILE A 168 6.15 -1.72 20.94
N THR A 169 6.03 -0.69 21.77
CA THR A 169 5.21 0.50 21.45
C THR A 169 5.78 1.19 20.20
N THR A 170 4.93 1.80 19.38
CA THR A 170 5.32 2.46 18.11
C THR A 170 6.01 1.53 17.09
N HIS A 171 5.62 0.25 17.09
CA HIS A 171 6.17 -0.76 16.18
C HIS A 171 5.12 -1.33 15.22
N SER A 172 5.59 -1.91 14.12
CA SER A 172 4.76 -2.52 13.08
C SER A 172 4.99 -4.03 12.99
N TYR A 173 3.89 -4.77 12.81
CA TYR A 173 3.85 -6.23 12.73
C TYR A 173 3.22 -6.65 11.41
N THR A 174 3.75 -7.70 10.79
CA THR A 174 3.15 -8.25 9.57
C THR A 174 2.09 -9.28 9.94
N LEU A 175 0.88 -9.16 9.39
CA LEU A 175 -0.12 -10.23 9.47
C LEU A 175 0.26 -11.30 8.45
N ILE A 176 0.61 -12.49 8.95
CA ILE A 176 1.11 -13.59 8.12
C ILE A 176 0.11 -14.74 7.99
N ASP A 177 -0.85 -14.85 8.91
CA ASP A 177 -1.93 -15.82 8.81
C ASP A 177 -3.12 -15.44 9.70
N VAL A 178 -4.25 -16.12 9.52
CA VAL A 178 -5.45 -16.02 10.36
C VAL A 178 -6.05 -17.40 10.60
N ALA A 179 -6.73 -17.56 11.73
CA ALA A 179 -7.42 -18.79 12.10
C ALA A 179 -8.71 -18.50 12.87
N GLN A 180 -9.65 -19.42 12.79
CA GLN A 180 -10.86 -19.39 13.58
C GLN A 180 -11.08 -20.75 14.23
N ILE A 181 -11.25 -20.77 15.55
CA ILE A 181 -11.43 -21.98 16.36
C ILE A 181 -12.69 -21.77 17.21
N GLY A 182 -13.77 -22.46 16.85
CA GLY A 182 -15.10 -22.16 17.41
C GLY A 182 -15.46 -20.69 17.18
N ASN A 183 -15.67 -19.95 18.26
CA ASN A 183 -16.00 -18.52 18.22
C ASN A 183 -14.76 -17.61 18.31
N SER A 184 -13.57 -18.15 18.60
CA SER A 184 -12.34 -17.37 18.71
C SER A 184 -11.73 -17.12 17.34
N LYS A 185 -11.39 -15.86 17.06
CA LYS A 185 -10.74 -15.39 15.84
C LYS A 185 -9.33 -14.93 16.17
N LEU A 186 -8.35 -15.45 15.43
CA LEU A 186 -6.94 -15.28 15.77
C LEU A 186 -6.17 -14.67 14.60
N PHE A 187 -5.36 -13.66 14.89
CA PHE A 187 -4.31 -13.19 14.00
C PHE A 187 -3.00 -13.91 14.30
N ARG A 188 -2.28 -14.32 13.26
CA ARG A 188 -0.87 -14.66 13.36
C ARG A 188 -0.05 -13.48 12.87
N LEU A 189 0.63 -12.83 13.80
CA LEU A 189 1.48 -11.68 13.54
C LEU A 189 2.95 -12.08 13.57
N ARG A 190 3.78 -11.32 12.87
CA ARG A 190 5.23 -11.47 12.89
C ARG A 190 5.91 -10.16 13.19
N ASP A 191 6.77 -10.16 14.21
CA ASP A 191 7.71 -9.07 14.50
C ASP A 191 8.95 -9.22 13.61
N ALA A 192 9.29 -8.17 12.87
CA ALA A 192 10.48 -8.11 12.03
C ALA A 192 11.79 -8.23 12.83
N HIS A 193 11.82 -7.74 14.08
CA HIS A 193 12.96 -7.86 14.98
C HIS A 193 13.04 -9.22 15.68
N ARG A 194 12.03 -10.08 15.49
CA ARG A 194 11.90 -11.40 16.11
C ARG A 194 12.14 -11.40 17.62
N LYS A 195 11.80 -10.31 18.32
CA LYS A 195 11.85 -10.31 19.79
C LYS A 195 10.84 -11.34 20.30
N GLU A 196 11.19 -12.03 21.38
CA GLU A 196 10.30 -13.05 21.97
C GLU A 196 9.00 -12.40 22.47
N GLN A 197 7.93 -12.60 21.72
CA GLN A 197 6.58 -12.20 22.11
C GLN A 197 5.93 -13.34 22.91
N VAL A 198 5.17 -12.98 23.95
CA VAL A 198 4.46 -13.98 24.75
C VAL A 198 3.15 -14.32 24.05
N SER A 199 3.13 -15.44 23.33
CA SER A 199 1.87 -16.05 22.88
C SER A 199 1.06 -16.44 24.11
N ARG A 200 -0.15 -15.88 24.27
CA ARG A 200 -1.03 -16.28 25.38
C ARG A 200 -1.37 -17.76 25.23
N LYS A 201 -1.28 -18.53 26.32
CA LYS A 201 -1.94 -19.85 26.39
C LYS A 201 -3.44 -19.57 26.34
N PHE A 202 -4.08 -19.87 25.21
CA PHE A 202 -5.53 -19.77 25.10
C PHE A 202 -6.16 -20.83 26.02
N ASN A 203 -7.24 -20.47 26.71
CA ASN A 203 -7.90 -21.32 27.74
C ASN A 203 -8.71 -22.50 27.16
N SER A 204 -8.39 -22.99 25.97
CA SER A 204 -9.08 -24.11 25.33
C SER A 204 -8.10 -25.27 25.14
N THR A 205 -8.34 -26.32 25.90
CA THR A 205 -7.57 -27.56 25.95
C THR A 205 -7.48 -28.25 24.56
N THR A 206 -6.32 -28.86 24.31
CA THR A 206 -5.96 -29.85 23.26
C THR A 206 -5.85 -29.44 21.77
N LEU A 207 -6.56 -28.44 21.24
CA LEU A 207 -6.44 -28.07 19.79
C LEU A 207 -5.27 -27.11 19.45
N LEU A 208 -4.50 -26.67 20.44
CA LEU A 208 -3.51 -25.60 20.33
C LEU A 208 -2.06 -26.04 20.10
N GLN A 209 -1.75 -27.34 20.14
CA GLN A 209 -0.40 -27.84 19.85
C GLN A 209 0.04 -27.52 18.40
N GLN A 210 -0.90 -27.41 17.45
CA GLN A 210 -0.61 -27.00 16.07
C GLN A 210 -0.26 -25.50 15.91
N TYR A 211 -0.49 -24.69 16.94
CA TYR A 211 -0.22 -23.25 16.97
C TYR A 211 0.95 -22.91 17.90
N GLU A 212 1.87 -23.87 18.07
CA GLU A 212 3.09 -23.73 18.86
C GLU A 212 3.96 -22.54 18.44
N LYS A 213 4.69 -21.99 19.43
CA LYS A 213 5.71 -20.96 19.23
C LYS A 213 6.73 -21.45 18.21
N ARG A 214 6.84 -20.74 17.09
CA ARG A 214 8.00 -20.86 16.20
C ARG A 214 9.04 -19.82 16.61
N ASN A 215 10.31 -20.20 16.60
CA ASN A 215 11.43 -19.29 16.84
C ASN A 215 11.71 -18.39 15.61
N ASP A 216 10.66 -17.90 14.94
CA ASP A 216 10.72 -17.08 13.72
C ASP A 216 10.21 -15.64 13.93
N GLY A 217 9.88 -15.31 15.19
CA GLY A 217 9.30 -14.02 15.58
C GLY A 217 7.79 -13.92 15.36
N SER A 218 7.12 -15.03 15.02
CA SER A 218 5.66 -15.07 14.87
C SER A 218 4.93 -15.53 16.12
N PHE A 219 3.73 -15.00 16.32
CA PHE A 219 2.86 -15.34 17.44
C PHE A 219 1.39 -15.20 17.05
N TRP A 220 0.53 -15.90 17.78
CA TRP A 220 -0.92 -15.79 17.65
C TRP A 220 -1.49 -14.86 18.71
N ILE A 221 -2.46 -14.04 18.34
CA ILE A 221 -3.21 -13.15 19.23
C ILE A 221 -4.70 -13.22 18.90
N ASP A 222 -5.54 -13.22 19.95
CA ASP A 222 -7.00 -13.12 19.80
C ASP A 222 -7.38 -11.74 19.25
N ILE A 223 -8.39 -11.70 18.39
CA ILE A 223 -8.87 -10.45 17.79
C ILE A 223 -9.30 -9.40 18.83
N GLU A 224 -9.86 -9.84 19.97
CA GLU A 224 -10.30 -8.93 21.04
C GLU A 224 -9.11 -8.32 21.78
N ASP A 225 -8.00 -9.04 21.89
CA ASP A 225 -6.75 -8.49 22.41
C ASP A 225 -6.08 -7.62 21.34
N ALA A 226 -6.08 -8.02 20.06
CA ALA A 226 -5.53 -7.22 18.97
C ALA A 226 -6.22 -5.85 18.84
N LYS A 227 -7.55 -5.80 18.99
CA LYS A 227 -8.36 -4.58 18.96
C LYS A 227 -7.90 -3.52 19.95
N LYS A 228 -7.31 -3.92 21.10
CA LYS A 228 -6.84 -3.00 22.14
C LYS A 228 -5.54 -2.29 21.76
N TYR A 229 -4.68 -2.96 21.00
CA TYR A 229 -3.31 -2.50 20.76
C TYR A 229 -3.06 -2.02 19.33
N PHE A 230 -3.73 -2.61 18.34
CA PHE A 230 -3.55 -2.29 16.93
C PHE A 230 -4.64 -1.35 16.44
N SER A 231 -4.27 -0.12 16.10
CA SER A 231 -5.20 0.87 15.57
C SER A 231 -4.86 1.34 14.15
N MET A 232 -3.61 1.14 13.71
CA MET A 232 -3.17 1.47 12.36
C MET A 232 -2.99 0.21 11.53
N GLY A 233 -3.41 0.26 10.26
CA GLY A 233 -3.32 -0.87 9.35
C GLY A 233 -3.08 -0.42 7.91
N PHE A 234 -2.19 -1.14 7.22
CA PHE A 234 -1.88 -0.93 5.81
C PHE A 234 -2.19 -2.22 5.07
N LEU A 235 -3.06 -2.16 4.05
CA LEU A 235 -3.39 -3.27 3.18
C LEU A 235 -3.01 -2.93 1.74
N SER A 236 -2.27 -3.82 1.08
CA SER A 236 -2.01 -3.73 -0.35
C SER A 236 -2.45 -5.00 -1.06
N TRP A 237 -3.06 -4.85 -2.23
CA TRP A 237 -3.57 -5.95 -3.03
C TRP A 237 -2.52 -6.48 -3.99
N ARG A 238 -2.60 -7.79 -4.22
CA ARG A 238 -1.85 -8.46 -5.25
C ARG A 238 -2.28 -7.92 -6.62
N PRO A 239 -1.35 -7.43 -7.45
CA PRO A 239 -1.69 -6.86 -8.74
C PRO A 239 -2.18 -7.93 -9.73
N ASP A 240 -1.77 -9.18 -9.57
CA ASP A 240 -2.12 -10.31 -10.44
C ASP A 240 -3.59 -10.77 -10.31
N LEU A 241 -4.35 -10.16 -9.41
CA LEU A 241 -5.81 -10.27 -9.41
C LEU A 241 -6.45 -9.68 -10.67
N PHE A 242 -5.69 -8.84 -11.38
CA PHE A 242 -6.11 -8.18 -12.61
C PHE A 242 -5.26 -8.68 -13.77
N THR A 243 -5.93 -9.26 -14.76
CA THR A 243 -5.31 -9.77 -16.00
C THR A 243 -4.79 -8.62 -16.86
N TYR A 244 -5.49 -7.47 -16.85
CA TYR A 244 -5.17 -6.32 -17.68
C TYR A 244 -4.66 -5.18 -16.82
N LYS A 245 -3.52 -4.61 -17.21
CA LYS A 245 -2.85 -3.51 -16.54
C LYS A 245 -2.40 -2.49 -17.57
N GLN A 246 -2.69 -1.23 -17.32
CA GLN A 246 -2.25 -0.12 -18.15
C GLN A 246 -1.68 0.97 -17.26
N GLN A 247 -0.77 1.76 -17.83
CA GLN A 247 -0.14 2.87 -17.14
C GLN A 247 -0.08 4.07 -18.08
N ILE A 248 -0.45 5.24 -17.56
CA ILE A 248 -0.34 6.51 -18.26
C ILE A 248 0.42 7.48 -17.36
N ASN A 249 1.55 7.98 -17.84
CA ASN A 249 2.26 9.08 -17.18
C ASN A 249 1.79 10.39 -17.78
N PHE A 250 1.45 11.35 -16.94
CA PHE A 250 1.01 12.67 -17.40
C PHE A 250 1.56 13.78 -16.51
N VAL A 251 1.55 14.99 -17.07
CA VAL A 251 2.01 16.21 -16.42
C VAL A 251 0.83 17.16 -16.34
N TRP A 252 0.60 17.71 -15.15
CA TRP A 252 -0.36 18.79 -14.94
C TRP A 252 0.42 20.10 -14.83
N LYS A 253 0.26 20.97 -15.81
CA LYS A 253 1.04 22.22 -15.89
C LYS A 253 0.62 23.18 -14.81
N GLU A 254 1.57 23.96 -14.29
CA GLU A 254 1.29 24.97 -13.26
C GLU A 254 0.16 25.91 -13.65
N GLN A 255 0.15 26.39 -14.90
CA GLN A 255 -0.88 27.31 -15.38
C GLN A 255 -2.28 26.66 -15.50
N GLN A 256 -2.40 25.35 -15.34
CA GLN A 256 -3.64 24.59 -15.46
C GLN A 256 -4.26 24.22 -14.12
N TYR A 257 -3.51 24.27 -13.01
CA TYR A 257 -4.04 23.96 -11.67
C TYR A 257 -3.93 25.14 -10.70
N MET A 258 -3.27 26.23 -11.09
CA MET A 258 -3.22 27.48 -10.30
C MET A 258 -4.40 28.38 -10.68
N HIS A 259 -5.62 27.93 -10.40
CA HIS A 259 -6.86 28.68 -10.58
C HIS A 259 -7.63 28.78 -9.27
N ASP A 260 -8.33 29.90 -9.09
CA ASP A 260 -9.07 30.20 -7.86
C ASP A 260 -10.46 29.55 -7.84
N THR A 261 -11.00 29.16 -9.01
CA THR A 261 -12.35 28.62 -9.14
C THR A 261 -12.36 27.13 -9.50
N ILE A 262 -13.28 26.39 -8.90
CA ILE A 262 -13.47 24.95 -9.16
C ILE A 262 -13.82 24.68 -10.62
N ASP A 263 -14.58 25.57 -11.27
CA ASP A 263 -14.95 25.45 -12.69
C ASP A 263 -13.72 25.49 -13.61
N GLU A 264 -12.80 26.42 -13.39
CA GLU A 264 -11.56 26.53 -14.16
C GLU A 264 -10.64 25.33 -13.91
N LEU A 265 -10.48 24.92 -12.65
CA LEU A 265 -9.71 23.73 -12.29
C LEU A 265 -10.26 22.48 -13.00
N SER A 266 -11.58 22.36 -13.09
CA SER A 266 -12.25 21.24 -13.75
C SER A 266 -12.10 21.26 -15.27
N GLN A 267 -12.06 22.46 -15.88
CA GLN A 267 -11.82 22.61 -17.31
C GLN A 267 -10.45 22.07 -17.73
N PHE A 268 -9.42 22.31 -16.91
CA PHE A 268 -8.05 21.86 -17.19
C PHE A 268 -7.67 20.54 -16.49
N ALA A 269 -8.61 19.94 -15.76
CA ALA A 269 -8.43 18.66 -15.10
C ALA A 269 -8.04 17.56 -16.11
N PRO A 270 -7.01 16.75 -15.83
CA PRO A 270 -6.68 15.55 -16.58
C PRO A 270 -7.86 14.60 -16.63
N GLN A 271 -8.23 14.20 -17.85
CA GLN A 271 -9.37 13.33 -18.09
C GLN A 271 -8.98 12.15 -18.99
N PHE A 272 -9.60 11.00 -18.77
CA PHE A 272 -9.31 9.76 -19.47
C PHE A 272 -10.62 9.09 -19.86
N LEU A 273 -10.78 8.78 -21.14
CA LEU A 273 -11.94 8.04 -21.64
C LEU A 273 -11.67 6.53 -21.55
N LEU A 274 -12.59 5.78 -20.95
CA LEU A 274 -12.53 4.32 -20.81
C LEU A 274 -13.86 3.68 -21.21
N TYR A 275 -13.84 2.37 -21.46
CA TYR A 275 -15.03 1.58 -21.76
C TYR A 275 -15.20 0.43 -20.76
N LYS A 276 -16.37 0.34 -20.13
CA LYS A 276 -16.77 -0.76 -19.24
C LYS A 276 -17.60 -1.77 -20.02
N ARG A 277 -17.11 -3.00 -20.17
CA ARG A 277 -17.66 -4.06 -21.04
C ARG A 277 -18.85 -4.82 -20.46
N SER A 278 -18.91 -4.98 -19.14
CA SER A 278 -20.00 -5.70 -18.48
C SER A 278 -20.29 -5.11 -17.11
N LYS A 279 -21.41 -5.49 -16.49
CA LYS A 279 -21.78 -5.03 -15.14
C LYS A 279 -20.80 -5.54 -14.08
N GLU A 280 -20.29 -6.76 -14.28
CA GLU A 280 -19.42 -7.52 -13.38
C GLU A 280 -17.94 -7.17 -13.52
N GLN A 281 -17.57 -6.45 -14.59
CA GLN A 281 -16.19 -6.02 -14.83
C GLN A 281 -15.72 -5.11 -13.69
N LYS A 282 -14.57 -5.45 -13.11
CA LYS A 282 -13.87 -4.63 -12.14
C LYS A 282 -12.83 -3.80 -12.85
N ILE A 283 -12.81 -2.51 -12.56
CA ILE A 283 -11.81 -1.56 -13.07
C ILE A 283 -11.33 -0.74 -11.88
N TRP A 284 -10.09 -0.96 -11.46
CA TRP A 284 -9.47 -0.20 -10.39
C TRP A 284 -8.47 0.78 -10.97
N ILE A 285 -8.51 2.00 -10.46
CA ILE A 285 -7.76 3.13 -10.97
C ILE A 285 -6.94 3.67 -9.82
N LEU A 286 -5.62 3.53 -9.91
CA LEU A 286 -4.69 4.05 -8.93
C LEU A 286 -4.01 5.28 -9.51
N LEU A 287 -4.31 6.46 -8.95
CA LEU A 287 -3.55 7.67 -9.22
C LEU A 287 -2.35 7.72 -8.27
N HIS A 288 -1.16 7.92 -8.82
CA HIS A 288 0.08 8.05 -8.08
C HIS A 288 0.74 9.40 -8.39
N ARG A 289 0.81 10.28 -7.39
CA ARG A 289 1.53 11.54 -7.46
C ARG A 289 3.03 11.28 -7.31
N HIS A 290 3.82 11.70 -8.30
CA HIS A 290 5.27 11.54 -8.27
C HIS A 290 5.90 12.44 -7.21
N TYR A 291 6.99 11.97 -6.61
CA TYR A 291 7.88 12.81 -5.82
C TYR A 291 8.59 13.80 -6.74
N GLN A 292 8.63 15.05 -6.33
CA GLN A 292 9.13 16.22 -7.06
C GLN A 292 10.17 17.01 -6.25
N SER A 293 10.15 16.90 -4.92
CA SER A 293 11.13 17.56 -4.05
C SER A 293 12.49 16.86 -4.07
N LYS A 294 13.53 17.64 -3.78
CA LYS A 294 14.88 17.15 -3.48
C LYS A 294 15.02 16.62 -2.06
N VAL A 295 14.09 16.97 -1.18
CA VAL A 295 14.01 16.46 0.19
C VAL A 295 13.20 15.18 0.19
N SER A 296 13.60 14.21 1.02
CA SER A 296 12.85 12.97 1.20
C SER A 296 11.38 13.27 1.54
N PRO A 297 10.41 12.55 0.94
CA PRO A 297 9.01 12.63 1.34
C PRO A 297 8.78 12.24 2.81
N TYR A 298 9.74 11.55 3.43
CA TYR A 298 9.69 11.09 4.81
C TYR A 298 10.41 12.01 5.80
N SER A 299 10.89 13.18 5.37
CA SER A 299 11.52 14.13 6.30
C SER A 299 10.52 14.62 7.35
N LEU A 300 10.87 14.44 8.62
CA LEU A 300 10.14 14.97 9.77
C LEU A 300 10.38 16.48 9.98
N ILE A 301 11.48 17.00 9.47
CA ILE A 301 11.79 18.43 9.54
C ILE A 301 10.90 19.14 8.52
N GLU A 302 9.99 19.98 9.02
CA GLU A 302 9.27 20.94 8.19
C GLU A 302 10.30 21.89 7.56
N SER A 303 10.30 21.94 6.23
CA SER A 303 11.13 22.85 5.46
C SER A 303 10.28 23.39 4.33
N GLU A 304 10.57 24.60 3.87
CA GLU A 304 9.95 25.18 2.67
C GLU A 304 10.16 24.31 1.42
N GLN A 305 11.10 23.36 1.47
CA GLN A 305 11.40 22.41 0.41
C GLN A 305 10.58 21.12 0.48
N LYS A 306 9.84 20.85 1.57
CA LYS A 306 8.99 19.66 1.70
C LYS A 306 7.74 19.82 0.84
N GLU A 307 7.30 18.74 0.20
CA GLU A 307 6.07 18.75 -0.59
C GLU A 307 4.84 18.99 0.28
N GLU A 308 3.94 19.82 -0.23
CA GLU A 308 2.64 20.06 0.34
C GLU A 308 1.71 18.85 0.13
N ASP A 309 0.83 18.62 1.10
CA ASP A 309 -0.27 17.67 0.92
C ASP A 309 -1.29 18.24 -0.06
N MET A 310 -1.68 17.45 -1.06
CA MET A 310 -2.67 17.86 -2.06
C MET A 310 -3.96 17.05 -1.92
N LEU A 311 -5.08 17.78 -1.92
CA LEU A 311 -6.42 17.22 -2.00
C LEU A 311 -6.77 16.91 -3.45
N ILE A 312 -6.67 15.64 -3.84
CA ILE A 312 -6.98 15.19 -5.20
C ILE A 312 -8.19 14.26 -5.17
N SER A 313 -9.19 14.55 -5.99
CA SER A 313 -10.33 13.66 -6.22
C SER A 313 -10.22 12.93 -7.56
N ILE A 314 -10.79 11.73 -7.61
CA ILE A 314 -10.99 10.99 -8.85
C ILE A 314 -12.50 10.82 -9.03
N SER A 315 -13.00 11.24 -10.19
CA SER A 315 -14.42 11.24 -10.52
C SER A 315 -14.72 10.24 -11.63
N PHE A 316 -15.75 9.43 -11.44
CA PHE A 316 -16.37 8.63 -12.51
C PHE A 316 -17.53 9.41 -13.11
N CYS A 317 -17.44 9.74 -14.39
CA CYS A 317 -18.43 10.54 -15.10
C CYS A 317 -19.09 9.73 -16.21
N ARG A 318 -20.42 9.63 -16.14
CA ARG A 318 -21.26 8.93 -17.10
C ARG A 318 -21.47 9.77 -18.37
N HIS A 319 -21.45 9.12 -19.52
CA HIS A 319 -22.00 9.65 -20.78
C HIS A 319 -23.47 9.25 -20.96
N ASN A 320 -24.24 10.09 -21.66
CA ASN A 320 -25.67 9.87 -21.95
C ASN A 320 -25.92 8.69 -22.89
N HIS A 321 -25.02 8.48 -23.85
CA HIS A 321 -25.05 7.38 -24.83
C HIS A 321 -23.82 6.50 -24.65
N PRO A 322 -23.77 5.69 -23.57
CA PRO A 322 -22.56 4.95 -23.20
C PRO A 322 -22.18 3.86 -24.23
N GLU A 323 -23.10 3.38 -25.04
CA GLU A 323 -22.85 2.42 -26.11
C GLU A 323 -22.06 3.01 -27.29
N GLU A 324 -22.12 4.33 -27.49
CA GLU A 324 -21.43 5.05 -28.55
C GLU A 324 -20.22 5.80 -28.01
N ARG A 325 -19.13 5.84 -28.79
CA ARG A 325 -17.96 6.61 -28.39
C ARG A 325 -18.31 8.10 -28.45
N PRO A 326 -18.21 8.86 -27.33
CA PRO A 326 -18.58 10.27 -27.32
C PRO A 326 -17.71 11.09 -28.28
N VAL A 327 -18.34 11.99 -29.04
CA VAL A 327 -17.66 12.90 -29.97
C VAL A 327 -16.81 13.93 -29.20
N ASN A 328 -17.36 14.50 -28.13
CA ASN A 328 -16.64 15.33 -27.18
C ASN A 328 -16.66 14.67 -25.79
N PRO A 329 -15.60 13.94 -25.40
CA PRO A 329 -15.58 13.20 -24.15
C PRO A 329 -15.28 14.07 -22.91
N LYS A 330 -14.98 15.37 -23.10
CA LYS A 330 -14.63 16.29 -22.02
C LYS A 330 -15.85 16.57 -21.15
N ILE A 331 -15.68 16.44 -19.83
CA ILE A 331 -16.71 16.69 -18.82
C ILE A 331 -16.22 17.72 -17.81
N THR A 332 -17.02 18.75 -17.58
CA THR A 332 -16.79 19.85 -16.63
C THR A 332 -17.86 19.85 -15.54
N HIS A 333 -17.73 20.67 -14.50
CA HIS A 333 -18.78 20.79 -13.49
C HIS A 333 -20.11 21.33 -14.04
N ARG A 334 -20.10 21.98 -15.21
CA ARG A 334 -21.31 22.50 -15.87
C ARG A 334 -22.20 21.40 -16.43
N ASP A 335 -21.68 20.17 -16.56
CA ASP A 335 -22.38 19.03 -17.16
C ASP A 335 -23.26 18.25 -16.13
N GLY A 336 -23.48 18.78 -14.92
CA GLY A 336 -24.46 18.27 -13.94
C GLY A 336 -23.99 17.08 -13.07
N ASN A 337 -24.95 16.38 -12.43
CA ASN A 337 -24.74 15.23 -11.51
C ASN A 337 -24.35 13.90 -12.21
N ILE A 338 -23.67 13.98 -13.36
CA ILE A 338 -23.21 12.78 -14.09
C ILE A 338 -21.94 12.16 -13.50
N CYS A 339 -21.29 12.86 -12.55
CA CYS A 339 -20.06 12.44 -11.93
C CYS A 339 -20.26 12.02 -10.47
N PHE A 340 -19.58 10.95 -10.06
CA PHE A 340 -19.38 10.59 -8.66
C PHE A 340 -17.89 10.64 -8.34
N SER A 341 -17.51 11.50 -7.40
CA SER A 341 -16.12 11.77 -7.02
C SER A 341 -15.75 11.06 -5.74
N SER A 342 -14.54 10.50 -5.68
CA SER A 342 -13.91 10.07 -4.43
C SER A 342 -12.74 10.95 -4.09
N THR A 343 -12.76 11.51 -2.87
CA THR A 343 -11.73 12.41 -2.37
C THR A 343 -10.81 11.65 -1.43
N TYR A 344 -9.51 11.65 -1.71
CA TYR A 344 -8.52 11.18 -0.76
C TYR A 344 -7.27 12.03 -0.81
N SER A 345 -6.73 12.33 0.37
CA SER A 345 -5.69 13.34 0.54
C SER A 345 -4.95 13.04 1.82
N LYS A 346 -3.62 12.85 1.68
CA LYS A 346 -2.56 12.56 2.66
C LYS A 346 -1.60 11.44 2.20
N SER A 347 -1.92 10.75 1.10
CA SER A 347 -1.03 9.75 0.48
C SER A 347 -0.68 10.16 -0.94
N HIS A 348 0.49 9.74 -1.43
CA HIS A 348 0.85 9.82 -2.85
C HIS A 348 -0.02 8.93 -3.73
N PHE A 349 -0.81 8.03 -3.13
CA PHE A 349 -1.74 7.15 -3.82
C PHE A 349 -3.20 7.53 -3.55
N ASN A 350 -4.02 7.45 -4.60
CA ASN A 350 -5.47 7.48 -4.50
C ASN A 350 -6.05 6.35 -5.35
N LEU A 351 -6.71 5.37 -4.69
CA LEU A 351 -7.29 4.21 -5.34
C LEU A 351 -8.81 4.38 -5.48
N PHE A 352 -9.29 4.40 -6.73
CA PHE A 352 -10.69 4.42 -7.10
C PHE A 352 -11.11 3.04 -7.65
N GLN A 353 -12.21 2.46 -7.16
CA GLN A 353 -12.55 1.05 -7.40
C GLN A 353 -13.93 0.88 -8.03
N ILE A 354 -14.00 0.63 -9.34
CA ILE A 354 -15.25 0.24 -9.99
C ILE A 354 -15.39 -1.27 -9.83
N GLY A 355 -16.41 -1.72 -9.08
CA GLY A 355 -16.60 -3.13 -8.73
C GLY A 355 -15.64 -3.60 -7.63
N LEU A 356 -16.15 -4.47 -6.76
CA LEU A 356 -15.41 -4.97 -5.59
C LEU A 356 -15.22 -6.49 -5.65
N PHE A 357 -14.18 -6.97 -4.97
CA PHE A 357 -14.03 -8.39 -4.66
C PHE A 357 -14.83 -8.75 -3.40
N ASP A 358 -15.19 -10.02 -3.29
CA ASP A 358 -15.85 -10.63 -2.14
C ASP A 358 -17.29 -10.16 -1.86
N GLU A 359 -17.96 -9.60 -2.86
CA GLU A 359 -19.39 -9.23 -2.78
C GLU A 359 -20.30 -10.46 -2.59
N ASP A 360 -19.81 -11.67 -2.85
CA ASP A 360 -20.48 -12.93 -2.53
C ASP A 360 -20.49 -13.25 -1.02
N ILE A 361 -19.55 -12.69 -0.23
CA ILE A 361 -19.56 -12.84 1.24
C ILE A 361 -20.57 -11.88 1.85
N HIS A 362 -20.53 -10.61 1.44
CA HIS A 362 -21.43 -9.57 1.90
C HIS A 362 -21.42 -8.44 0.89
N LYS A 363 -22.59 -8.21 0.29
CA LYS A 363 -22.82 -7.19 -0.71
C LYS A 363 -22.73 -5.81 -0.08
N THR A 364 -22.02 -4.91 -0.74
CA THR A 364 -21.92 -3.51 -0.33
C THR A 364 -23.23 -2.79 -0.66
N ASP A 365 -23.89 -2.22 0.35
CA ASP A 365 -25.17 -1.51 0.22
C ASP A 365 -25.12 -0.17 0.96
N GLN A 366 -25.50 0.92 0.30
CA GLN A 366 -25.50 2.26 0.89
C GLN A 366 -26.52 2.42 2.03
N ASN A 367 -27.52 1.54 2.10
CA ASN A 367 -28.55 1.55 3.14
C ASN A 367 -28.16 0.69 4.36
N GLU A 368 -26.99 0.07 4.36
CA GLU A 368 -26.50 -0.68 5.51
C GLU A 368 -26.35 0.25 6.73
N LEU A 369 -26.87 -0.19 7.88
CA LEU A 369 -26.77 0.57 9.12
C LEU A 369 -25.33 0.53 9.67
N GLY A 370 -24.86 1.65 10.20
CA GLY A 370 -23.55 1.73 10.85
C GLY A 370 -22.36 1.76 9.89
N LEU A 371 -22.56 2.18 8.63
CA LEU A 371 -21.44 2.53 7.76
C LEU A 371 -20.75 3.80 8.26
N ASN A 372 -19.42 3.77 8.34
CA ASN A 372 -18.65 5.00 8.49
C ASN A 372 -18.61 5.80 7.17
N GLU A 373 -18.10 7.03 7.19
CA GLU A 373 -18.07 7.92 6.01
C GLU A 373 -17.40 7.28 4.79
N VAL A 374 -16.27 6.61 4.99
CA VAL A 374 -15.52 5.94 3.92
C VAL A 374 -16.31 4.78 3.32
N GLN A 375 -16.94 3.96 4.17
CA GLN A 375 -17.77 2.84 3.73
C GLN A 375 -19.03 3.30 3.00
N LEU A 376 -19.72 4.32 3.53
CA LEU A 376 -20.90 4.90 2.90
C LEU A 376 -20.54 5.47 1.53
N HIS A 377 -19.41 6.16 1.44
CA HIS A 377 -18.91 6.72 0.19
C HIS A 377 -18.60 5.62 -0.84
N LEU A 378 -17.91 4.55 -0.42
CA LEU A 378 -17.65 3.39 -1.27
C LEU A 378 -18.95 2.75 -1.76
N ALA A 379 -19.95 2.60 -0.89
CA ALA A 379 -21.23 1.99 -1.21
C ALA A 379 -22.04 2.81 -2.21
N LYS A 380 -22.11 4.13 -2.02
CA LYS A 380 -22.73 5.05 -2.99
C LYS A 380 -22.06 4.98 -4.35
N MET A 381 -20.73 4.91 -4.38
CA MET A 381 -19.99 4.76 -5.62
C MET A 381 -20.27 3.42 -6.31
N GLN A 382 -20.37 2.31 -5.56
CA GLN A 382 -20.75 1.02 -6.15
C GLN A 382 -22.16 1.06 -6.72
N GLU A 383 -23.13 1.64 -6.01
CA GLU A 383 -24.49 1.81 -6.56
C GLU A 383 -24.49 2.70 -7.81
N PHE A 384 -23.69 3.75 -7.81
CA PHE A 384 -23.53 4.64 -8.97
C PHE A 384 -22.85 3.97 -10.16
N THR A 385 -22.11 2.87 -10.00
CA THR A 385 -21.33 2.27 -11.09
C THR A 385 -21.78 0.86 -11.48
N CYS A 386 -22.49 0.13 -10.62
CA CYS A 386 -22.77 -1.29 -10.77
C CYS A 386 -23.54 -1.64 -12.05
N ASN A 387 -24.54 -0.83 -12.40
CA ASN A 387 -25.37 -1.05 -13.58
C ASN A 387 -24.83 -0.41 -14.86
N TYR A 388 -23.74 0.37 -14.76
CA TYR A 388 -23.19 1.10 -15.90
C TYR A 388 -22.36 0.17 -16.79
N VAL A 389 -22.62 0.23 -18.10
CA VAL A 389 -21.87 -0.48 -19.15
C VAL A 389 -21.73 0.51 -20.31
N GLY A 390 -20.52 0.64 -20.84
CA GLY A 390 -20.19 1.52 -21.95
C GLY A 390 -19.09 2.53 -21.61
N TRP A 391 -18.99 3.58 -22.43
CA TRP A 391 -18.00 4.65 -22.33
C TRP A 391 -18.24 5.53 -21.11
N PHE A 392 -17.20 5.78 -20.33
CA PHE A 392 -17.19 6.71 -19.20
C PHE A 392 -15.90 7.51 -19.18
N THR A 393 -15.93 8.70 -18.57
CA THR A 393 -14.74 9.52 -18.37
C THR A 393 -14.31 9.46 -16.92
N ILE A 394 -13.01 9.27 -16.69
CA ILE A 394 -12.37 9.48 -15.40
C ILE A 394 -11.75 10.86 -15.39
N ARG A 395 -12.04 11.65 -14.36
CA ARG A 395 -11.52 13.01 -14.19
C ARG A 395 -10.76 13.09 -12.87
N ALA A 396 -9.50 13.53 -12.90
CA ALA A 396 -8.70 13.77 -11.71
C ALA A 396 -8.67 15.27 -11.40
N GLU A 397 -9.10 15.69 -10.21
CA GLU A 397 -9.27 17.10 -9.84
C GLU A 397 -8.47 17.46 -8.60
N ILE A 398 -7.77 18.59 -8.65
CA ILE A 398 -7.20 19.21 -7.45
C ILE A 398 -8.33 20.05 -6.85
N LEU A 399 -8.72 19.76 -5.62
CA LEU A 399 -9.85 20.42 -4.95
C LEU A 399 -9.50 21.81 -4.43
N LYS A 400 -8.22 22.04 -4.17
CA LYS A 400 -7.68 23.33 -3.73
C LYS A 400 -6.29 23.47 -4.34
N ALA A 401 -6.04 24.58 -5.04
CA ALA A 401 -4.73 24.88 -5.59
C ALA A 401 -3.67 24.83 -4.46
N PRO A 402 -2.50 24.23 -4.71
CA PRO A 402 -1.43 24.18 -3.72
C PRO A 402 -0.90 25.58 -3.43
N GLU A 403 -0.63 25.88 -2.16
CA GLU A 403 -0.14 27.19 -1.72
C GLU A 403 1.39 27.32 -1.88
N HIS A 404 2.11 26.20 -1.76
CA HIS A 404 3.58 26.19 -1.69
C HIS A 404 4.23 25.40 -2.84
N SER A 405 3.49 24.47 -3.45
CA SER A 405 4.03 23.66 -4.55
C SER A 405 4.02 24.44 -5.87
N LYS A 406 5.22 24.76 -6.39
CA LYS A 406 5.41 25.48 -7.65
C LYS A 406 5.89 24.57 -8.78
N GLY A 407 5.49 24.90 -10.00
CA GLY A 407 5.88 24.20 -11.23
C GLY A 407 5.16 22.88 -11.49
N ASP A 408 5.33 22.36 -12.70
CA ASP A 408 4.61 21.18 -13.21
C ASP A 408 4.53 19.97 -12.26
N LEU A 409 3.30 19.53 -11.98
CA LEU A 409 3.04 18.32 -11.22
C LEU A 409 3.06 17.08 -12.13
N ARG A 410 3.61 15.96 -11.63
CA ARG A 410 3.75 14.71 -12.40
C ARG A 410 3.00 13.57 -11.73
N PHE A 411 2.36 12.74 -12.55
CA PHE A 411 1.52 11.65 -12.09
C PHE A 411 1.68 10.41 -12.95
N SER A 412 1.33 9.27 -12.36
CA SER A 412 0.98 8.05 -13.09
C SER A 412 -0.45 7.64 -12.76
N LEU A 413 -1.24 7.33 -13.78
CA LEU A 413 -2.52 6.66 -13.65
C LEU A 413 -2.34 5.18 -14.01
N TYR A 414 -2.62 4.28 -13.08
CA TYR A 414 -2.65 2.85 -13.34
C TYR A 414 -4.09 2.37 -13.41
N ILE A 415 -4.39 1.58 -14.42
CA ILE A 415 -5.71 0.98 -14.61
C ILE A 415 -5.54 -0.52 -14.59
N PHE A 416 -6.21 -1.15 -13.63
CA PHE A 416 -6.23 -2.59 -13.40
C PHE A 416 -7.62 -3.12 -13.72
N SER A 417 -7.75 -4.17 -14.52
CA SER A 417 -9.04 -4.79 -14.80
C SER A 417 -8.97 -6.31 -14.95
N ASP A 418 -10.04 -6.96 -14.49
CA ASP A 418 -10.22 -8.41 -14.60
C ASP A 418 -10.65 -8.83 -16.01
N GLN A 419 -11.19 -7.90 -16.80
CA GLN A 419 -11.50 -8.07 -18.22
C GLN A 419 -10.73 -7.06 -19.08
N LYS A 420 -10.74 -7.26 -20.40
CA LYS A 420 -10.00 -6.41 -21.34
C LYS A 420 -10.47 -4.95 -21.22
N VAL A 421 -9.53 -4.04 -21.04
CA VAL A 421 -9.76 -2.59 -21.12
C VAL A 421 -9.04 -2.05 -22.35
N ASP A 422 -9.74 -1.25 -23.15
CA ASP A 422 -9.13 -0.59 -24.30
C ASP A 422 -8.14 0.48 -23.82
N GLN A 423 -7.19 0.89 -24.68
CA GLN A 423 -6.22 1.90 -24.29
C GLN A 423 -6.96 3.19 -23.90
N PRO A 424 -6.80 3.71 -22.67
CA PRO A 424 -7.49 4.89 -22.21
C PRO A 424 -6.99 6.07 -23.04
N VAL A 425 -7.93 6.88 -23.49
CA VAL A 425 -7.62 8.02 -24.35
C VAL A 425 -7.56 9.25 -23.46
N PRO A 426 -6.38 9.89 -23.32
CA PRO A 426 -6.29 11.17 -22.63
C PRO A 426 -7.15 12.21 -23.35
N ILE A 427 -7.90 12.97 -22.58
CA ILE A 427 -8.76 14.05 -23.06
C ILE A 427 -8.06 15.35 -22.64
N TYR A 428 -7.52 16.06 -23.62
CA TYR A 428 -6.86 17.34 -23.41
C TYR A 428 -7.92 18.46 -23.42
#